data_AF-A0A2E2XM59-F1
#
_entry.id   AF-A0A2E2XM59-F1
#
_cell.length_a   1.000
_cell.length_b   1.000
_cell.length_c   1.000
_cell.angle_alpha   90.00
_cell.angle_beta   90.00
_cell.angle_gamma   90.00
#
_symmetry.space_group_name_H-M   'P 1'
#
loop_
_entity.id
_entity.type
_entity.pdbx_description
1 polymer ?
#
loop_
_entity_poly.entity_id
_entity_poly.type
_entity_poly.pdbx_seq_one_letter_code
_entity_poly.pdbx_strand_id
1 'polypeptide(L)'
;MKKRVMTAAIAALTLGMTGCGEPESKGIDPKIYTDSLFAVMKADRTNYTKLVVKRLGPAGADVIKPAEHWKDLDNGTLLPAQMFRAGAEAVAEMTDDFTYSLQSIWPINSQNAPKTPMEKEGLEYIGANPGENFYGEETLGDTTYFTAVYPDVAVSDACTVCHNEHKDSPKTDFQLGEIMGGVVIRVPL
;
A
#
# COMPACT_ATOMS: atom_id res chain seq x y z
N MET A 1 17.35 -81.27 43.02
CA MET A 1 18.07 -80.12 43.63
C MET A 1 18.56 -79.20 42.51
N LYS A 2 18.24 -77.89 42.59
CA LYS A 2 18.99 -76.74 42.01
C LYS A 2 19.14 -76.73 40.46
N LYS A 3 18.78 -75.71 39.68
CA LYS A 3 18.69 -74.26 39.86
C LYS A 3 17.69 -73.69 38.83
N ARG A 4 16.85 -72.73 39.24
CA ARG A 4 16.15 -71.82 38.33
C ARG A 4 17.15 -70.73 37.90
N VAL A 5 17.34 -70.55 36.61
CA VAL A 5 18.08 -69.40 36.05
C VAL A 5 17.01 -68.41 35.59
N MET A 6 16.91 -67.28 36.29
CA MET A 6 16.15 -66.10 35.86
C MET A 6 16.95 -65.39 34.78
N THR A 7 16.44 -65.39 33.56
CA THR A 7 16.95 -64.53 32.48
C THR A 7 16.33 -63.15 32.64
N ALA A 8 17.13 -62.17 33.07
CA ALA A 8 16.71 -60.78 33.14
C ALA A 8 16.60 -60.20 31.72
N ALA A 9 15.41 -59.75 31.34
CA ALA A 9 15.20 -59.02 30.10
C ALA A 9 15.75 -57.59 30.25
N ILE A 10 16.80 -57.26 29.49
CA ILE A 10 17.29 -55.90 29.33
C ILE A 10 16.35 -55.21 28.34
N ALA A 11 15.44 -54.38 28.85
CA ALA A 11 14.66 -53.46 28.03
C ALA A 11 15.58 -52.30 27.62
N ALA A 12 16.05 -52.31 26.38
CA ALA A 12 16.70 -51.15 25.78
C ALA A 12 15.64 -50.07 25.53
N LEU A 13 15.60 -49.04 26.39
CA LEU A 13 14.86 -47.82 26.10
C LEU A 13 15.55 -47.10 24.95
N THR A 14 15.02 -47.25 23.75
CA THR A 14 15.25 -46.31 22.65
C THR A 14 14.60 -44.99 23.02
N LEU A 15 15.39 -44.03 23.53
CA LEU A 15 14.96 -42.63 23.55
C LEU A 15 14.77 -42.20 22.09
N GLY A 16 13.51 -42.13 21.65
CA GLY A 16 13.17 -41.45 20.43
C GLY A 16 13.56 -39.98 20.58
N MET A 17 14.52 -39.53 19.79
CA MET A 17 14.71 -38.10 19.56
C MET A 17 13.46 -37.60 18.82
N THR A 18 12.45 -37.18 19.57
CA THR A 18 11.46 -36.23 19.08
C THR A 18 12.23 -34.94 18.82
N GLY A 19 12.70 -34.76 17.59
CA GLY A 19 13.07 -33.44 17.11
C GLY A 19 11.85 -32.55 17.30
N CYS A 20 11.93 -31.63 18.26
CA CYS A 20 11.02 -30.50 18.31
C CYS A 20 11.28 -29.72 17.02
N GLY A 21 10.52 -30.00 15.97
CA GLY A 21 10.39 -29.06 14.87
C GLY A 21 9.83 -27.79 15.48
N GLU A 22 10.62 -26.72 15.50
CA GLU A 22 10.09 -25.39 15.77
C GLU A 22 8.91 -25.19 14.80
N PRO A 23 7.73 -24.76 15.29
CA PRO A 23 6.64 -24.45 14.39
C PRO A 23 7.16 -23.38 13.43
N GLU A 24 7.04 -23.61 12.13
CA GLU A 24 7.23 -22.57 11.11
C GLU A 24 6.54 -21.31 11.62
N SER A 25 7.30 -20.23 11.82
CA SER A 25 6.68 -18.96 12.16
C SER A 25 5.86 -18.57 10.94
N LYS A 26 4.53 -18.72 11.04
CA LYS A 26 3.63 -18.19 10.03
C LYS A 26 3.91 -16.69 9.96
N GLY A 27 4.37 -16.23 8.80
CA GLY A 27 4.52 -14.80 8.53
C GLY A 27 3.20 -14.06 8.74
N ILE A 28 3.24 -12.74 8.69
CA ILE A 28 2.03 -11.92 8.74
C ILE A 28 1.21 -12.22 7.48
N ASP A 29 -0.09 -12.46 7.63
CA ASP A 29 -1.01 -12.61 6.51
C ASP A 29 -0.87 -11.41 5.54
N PRO A 30 -0.67 -11.63 4.22
CA PRO A 30 -0.41 -10.54 3.28
C PRO A 30 -1.48 -9.44 3.31
N LYS A 31 -2.74 -9.80 3.52
CA LYS A 31 -3.83 -8.83 3.63
C LYS A 31 -3.70 -7.98 4.89
N ILE A 32 -3.38 -8.59 6.03
CA ILE A 32 -3.12 -7.85 7.28
C ILE A 32 -1.92 -6.92 7.11
N TYR A 33 -0.88 -7.39 6.41
CA TYR A 33 0.31 -6.60 6.15
C TYR A 33 0.00 -5.38 5.27
N THR A 34 -0.66 -5.55 4.12
CA THR A 34 -1.03 -4.43 3.24
C THR A 34 -2.03 -3.48 3.90
N ASP A 35 -3.00 -3.99 4.68
CA ASP A 35 -3.98 -3.16 5.38
C ASP A 35 -3.30 -2.26 6.42
N SER A 36 -2.31 -2.79 7.13
CA SER A 36 -1.53 -2.06 8.14
C SER A 36 -0.69 -0.97 7.48
N LEU A 37 0.00 -1.30 6.38
CA LEU A 37 0.79 -0.35 5.60
C LEU A 37 -0.09 0.77 5.03
N PHE A 38 -1.24 0.43 4.46
CA PHE A 38 -2.20 1.41 3.94
C PHE A 38 -2.71 2.35 5.04
N ALA A 39 -3.00 1.83 6.24
CA ALA A 39 -3.47 2.66 7.34
C ALA A 39 -2.48 3.77 7.70
N VAL A 40 -1.18 3.45 7.78
CA VAL A 40 -0.11 4.42 8.03
C VAL A 40 -0.01 5.42 6.88
N MET A 41 0.11 4.93 5.65
CA MET A 41 0.23 5.74 4.43
C MET A 41 -0.94 6.73 4.25
N LYS A 42 -2.17 6.26 4.48
CA LYS A 42 -3.38 7.09 4.43
C LYS A 42 -3.38 8.14 5.52
N ALA A 43 -3.01 7.79 6.76
CA ALA A 43 -2.95 8.72 7.87
C ALA A 43 -1.93 9.83 7.61
N ASP A 44 -0.73 9.49 7.15
CA ASP A 44 0.35 10.44 6.89
C ASP A 44 0.02 11.41 5.76
N ARG A 45 -0.48 10.92 4.62
CA ARG A 45 -0.92 11.78 3.52
C ARG A 45 -2.09 12.68 3.93
N THR A 46 -3.03 12.15 4.71
CA THR A 46 -4.17 12.93 5.24
C THR A 46 -3.69 14.05 6.16
N ASN A 47 -2.76 13.74 7.06
CA ASN A 47 -2.20 14.70 8.01
C ASN A 47 -1.33 15.75 7.30
N TYR A 48 -0.52 15.36 6.32
CA TYR A 48 0.20 16.33 5.49
C TYR A 48 -0.76 17.31 4.80
N THR A 49 -1.84 16.80 4.20
CA THR A 49 -2.84 17.65 3.53
C THR A 49 -3.54 18.58 4.52
N LYS A 50 -4.01 18.07 5.66
CA LYS A 50 -4.82 18.85 6.62
C LYS A 50 -4.01 19.77 7.52
N LEU A 51 -2.88 19.28 8.04
CA LEU A 51 -2.11 19.95 9.08
C LEU A 51 -0.99 20.83 8.51
N VAL A 52 -0.54 20.55 7.29
CA VAL A 52 0.51 21.32 6.61
C VAL A 52 -0.09 22.11 5.44
N VAL A 53 -0.51 21.44 4.37
CA VAL A 53 -0.92 22.10 3.11
C VAL A 53 -2.11 23.04 3.34
N LYS A 54 -3.18 22.58 3.99
CA LYS A 54 -4.36 23.41 4.26
C LYS A 54 -4.06 24.57 5.21
N ARG A 55 -3.18 24.38 6.20
CA ARG A 55 -2.88 25.43 7.20
C ARG A 55 -1.90 26.48 6.68
N LEU A 56 -0.89 26.06 5.93
CA LEU A 56 0.23 26.90 5.52
C LEU A 56 0.14 27.35 4.06
N GLY A 57 -0.63 26.66 3.23
CA GLY A 57 -0.83 27.01 1.82
C GLY A 57 -1.87 28.12 1.60
N PRO A 58 -2.30 28.33 0.34
CA PRO A 58 -3.13 29.48 -0.04
C PRO A 58 -4.47 29.62 0.68
N ALA A 59 -5.03 28.51 1.18
CA ALA A 59 -6.29 28.52 1.94
C ALA A 59 -6.12 28.90 3.43
N GLY A 60 -4.87 29.04 3.90
CA GLY A 60 -4.52 29.29 5.29
C GLY A 60 -3.59 30.49 5.44
N ALA A 61 -2.38 30.26 5.93
CA ALA A 61 -1.38 31.31 6.17
C ALA A 61 -0.68 31.82 4.90
N ASP A 62 -0.83 31.13 3.77
CA ASP A 62 -0.25 31.48 2.47
C ASP A 62 1.28 31.73 2.49
N VAL A 63 2.00 30.84 3.19
CA VAL A 63 3.47 30.90 3.33
C VAL A 63 4.20 29.82 2.54
N ILE A 64 3.48 28.79 2.06
CA ILE A 64 4.01 27.77 1.15
C ILE A 64 3.17 27.69 -0.13
N LYS A 65 3.78 27.24 -1.23
CA LYS A 65 3.13 27.12 -2.54
C LYS A 65 3.10 25.66 -3.00
N PRO A 66 2.02 24.91 -2.72
CA PRO A 66 1.84 23.56 -3.23
C PRO A 66 1.65 23.61 -4.75
N ALA A 67 2.56 22.99 -5.52
CA ALA A 67 2.49 23.02 -6.98
C ALA A 67 3.22 21.82 -7.59
N GLU A 68 2.87 21.45 -8.82
CA GLU A 68 3.58 20.36 -9.53
C GLU A 68 5.07 20.69 -9.72
N HIS A 69 5.37 21.95 -10.07
CA HIS A 69 6.72 22.50 -10.25
C HIS A 69 7.24 23.21 -9.00
N TRP A 70 6.93 22.67 -7.81
CA TRP A 70 7.26 23.33 -6.54
C TRP A 70 8.73 23.70 -6.37
N LYS A 71 9.67 22.97 -7.00
CA LYS A 71 11.10 23.27 -6.92
C LYS A 71 11.47 24.62 -7.56
N ASP A 72 10.64 25.11 -8.48
CA ASP A 72 10.86 26.35 -9.21
C ASP A 72 10.22 27.55 -8.49
N LEU A 73 9.57 27.33 -7.35
CA LEU A 73 8.86 28.35 -6.59
C LEU A 73 9.54 28.62 -5.26
N ASP A 74 9.69 29.89 -4.91
CA ASP A 74 10.04 30.27 -3.54
C ASP A 74 8.98 29.75 -2.56
N ASN A 75 9.46 29.05 -1.52
CA ASN A 75 8.63 28.31 -0.56
C ASN A 75 7.68 27.29 -1.22
N GLY A 76 8.05 26.76 -2.38
CA GLY A 76 7.30 25.68 -3.02
C GLY A 76 7.33 24.41 -2.17
N THR A 77 6.20 23.69 -2.17
CA THR A 77 6.10 22.38 -1.51
C THR A 77 5.41 21.36 -2.42
N LEU A 78 5.66 20.08 -2.15
CA LEU A 78 5.02 18.96 -2.83
C LEU A 78 3.48 19.02 -2.68
N LEU A 79 2.75 18.73 -3.75
CA LEU A 79 1.33 18.36 -3.65
C LEU A 79 1.19 17.04 -2.87
N PRO A 80 0.02 16.76 -2.24
CA PRO A 80 -0.19 15.51 -1.49
C PRO A 80 0.14 14.23 -2.27
N ALA A 81 -0.17 14.18 -3.57
CA ALA A 81 0.18 13.05 -4.43
C ALA A 81 1.69 12.97 -4.71
N GLN A 82 2.39 14.09 -4.83
CA GLN A 82 3.84 14.11 -5.04
C GLN A 82 4.60 13.73 -3.76
N MET A 83 4.12 14.15 -2.58
CA MET A 83 4.65 13.72 -1.29
C MET A 83 4.51 12.20 -1.11
N PHE A 84 3.35 11.65 -1.47
CA PHE A 84 3.12 10.21 -1.44
C PHE A 84 4.06 9.43 -2.36
N ARG A 85 4.24 9.93 -3.59
CA ARG A 85 5.18 9.33 -4.56
C ARG A 85 6.63 9.41 -4.08
N ALA A 86 7.06 10.54 -3.54
CA ALA A 86 8.41 10.67 -2.97
C ALA A 86 8.65 9.66 -1.83
N GLY A 87 7.63 9.39 -1.02
CA GLY A 87 7.66 8.31 -0.02
C GLY A 87 7.83 6.93 -0.66
N ALA A 88 7.07 6.64 -1.72
CA ALA A 88 7.15 5.36 -2.43
C ALA A 88 8.53 5.12 -3.05
N GLU A 89 9.09 6.16 -3.67
CA GLU A 89 10.45 6.14 -4.21
C GLU A 89 11.49 5.89 -3.12
N ALA A 90 11.39 6.58 -1.97
CA ALA A 90 12.31 6.37 -0.86
C ALA A 90 12.19 4.96 -0.24
N VAL A 91 10.98 4.41 -0.12
CA VAL A 91 10.78 3.04 0.38
C VAL A 91 11.42 2.01 -0.55
N ALA A 92 11.30 2.18 -1.87
CA ALA A 92 11.91 1.30 -2.85
C ALA A 92 13.45 1.32 -2.82
N GLU A 93 14.07 2.38 -2.27
CA GLU A 93 15.51 2.42 -2.01
C GLU A 93 15.91 1.68 -0.72
N MET A 94 14.96 1.47 0.20
CA MET A 94 15.19 0.87 1.51
C MET A 94 14.89 -0.63 1.57
N THR A 95 13.88 -1.10 0.84
CA THR A 95 13.44 -2.50 0.86
C THR A 95 12.72 -2.89 -0.44
N ASP A 96 12.78 -4.17 -0.78
CA ASP A 96 12.01 -4.85 -1.82
C ASP A 96 10.90 -5.76 -1.24
N ASP A 97 10.69 -5.77 0.08
CA ASP A 97 9.64 -6.55 0.77
C ASP A 97 8.23 -6.18 0.33
N PHE A 98 8.05 -4.96 -0.18
CA PHE A 98 6.80 -4.52 -0.80
C PHE A 98 7.07 -3.31 -1.71
N THR A 99 6.12 -3.05 -2.60
CA THR A 99 6.06 -1.80 -3.36
C THR A 99 4.69 -1.17 -3.20
N TYR A 100 4.61 0.15 -3.37
CA TYR A 100 3.32 0.82 -3.44
C TYR A 100 3.33 1.99 -4.41
N SER A 101 2.16 2.34 -4.91
CA SER A 101 1.99 3.46 -5.84
C SER A 101 0.58 4.05 -5.73
N LEU A 102 0.45 5.31 -6.13
CA LEU A 102 -0.86 5.93 -6.32
C LEU A 102 -1.22 5.85 -7.80
N GLN A 103 -2.38 5.24 -8.10
CA GLN A 103 -2.84 4.98 -9.46
C GLN A 103 -4.27 5.50 -9.68
N SER A 104 -4.66 5.70 -10.93
CA SER A 104 -6.02 6.09 -11.30
C SER A 104 -6.36 5.62 -12.71
N ILE A 105 -7.64 5.35 -12.97
CA ILE A 105 -8.18 5.17 -14.33
C ILE A 105 -8.38 6.51 -15.05
N TRP A 106 -8.28 7.65 -14.34
CA TRP A 106 -8.27 9.00 -14.88
C TRP A 106 -7.02 9.78 -14.44
N PRO A 107 -5.81 9.29 -14.75
CA PRO A 107 -4.60 9.88 -14.21
C PRO A 107 -4.24 11.17 -14.95
N ILE A 108 -3.98 12.24 -14.19
CA ILE A 108 -3.39 13.49 -14.73
C ILE A 108 -1.96 13.21 -15.24
N ASN A 109 -1.14 12.60 -14.38
CA ASN A 109 0.17 12.10 -14.79
C ASN A 109 0.01 10.67 -15.31
N SER A 110 0.24 10.45 -16.60
CA SER A 110 0.11 9.16 -17.26
C SER A 110 0.92 8.02 -16.63
N GLN A 111 1.99 8.33 -15.88
CA GLN A 111 2.75 7.33 -15.12
C GLN A 111 1.94 6.65 -14.00
N ASN A 112 0.85 7.27 -13.55
CA ASN A 112 -0.06 6.75 -12.55
C ASN A 112 -1.21 5.93 -13.17
N ALA A 113 -1.18 5.65 -14.47
CA ALA A 113 -2.10 4.69 -15.07
C ALA A 113 -1.82 3.27 -14.58
N PRO A 114 -2.84 2.41 -14.42
CA PRO A 114 -2.62 0.99 -14.17
C PRO A 114 -1.84 0.35 -15.33
N LYS A 115 -0.90 -0.53 -14.99
CA LYS A 115 -0.01 -1.21 -15.93
C LYS A 115 -0.39 -2.67 -16.15
N THR A 116 -1.22 -3.22 -15.27
CA THR A 116 -1.60 -4.63 -15.24
C THR A 116 -3.13 -4.77 -15.23
N PRO A 117 -3.67 -5.93 -15.66
CA PRO A 117 -5.09 -6.22 -15.53
C PRO A 117 -5.58 -6.16 -14.08
N MET A 118 -4.79 -6.70 -13.13
CA MET A 118 -5.10 -6.72 -11.70
C MET A 118 -5.29 -5.32 -11.12
N GLU A 119 -4.38 -4.39 -11.44
CA GLU A 119 -4.51 -2.99 -11.03
C GLU A 119 -5.76 -2.33 -11.63
N LYS A 120 -5.99 -2.53 -12.93
CA LYS A 120 -7.14 -1.93 -13.62
C LYS A 120 -8.46 -2.42 -13.04
N GLU A 121 -8.60 -3.73 -12.89
CA GLU A 121 -9.79 -4.36 -12.30
C GLU A 121 -10.02 -3.86 -10.88
N GLY A 122 -8.96 -3.79 -10.06
CA GLY A 122 -9.07 -3.28 -8.70
C GLY A 122 -9.50 -1.81 -8.62
N LEU A 123 -8.98 -0.95 -9.50
CA LEU A 123 -9.38 0.47 -9.56
C LEU A 123 -10.83 0.63 -10.03
N GLU A 124 -11.28 -0.17 -10.99
CA GLU A 124 -12.68 -0.19 -11.44
C GLU A 124 -13.60 -0.73 -10.33
N TYR A 125 -13.18 -1.79 -9.62
CA TYR A 125 -13.93 -2.40 -8.53
C TYR A 125 -14.17 -1.42 -7.38
N ILE A 126 -13.12 -0.79 -6.85
CA ILE A 126 -13.27 0.13 -5.72
C ILE A 126 -14.10 1.36 -6.13
N GLY A 127 -13.99 1.81 -7.38
CA GLY A 127 -14.82 2.90 -7.92
C GLY A 127 -16.30 2.54 -7.97
N ALA A 128 -16.63 1.28 -8.31
CA ALA A 128 -18.00 0.78 -8.36
C ALA A 128 -18.56 0.36 -6.98
N ASN A 129 -17.71 0.08 -6.00
CA ASN A 129 -18.08 -0.42 -4.67
C ASN A 129 -17.50 0.47 -3.56
N PRO A 130 -18.08 1.65 -3.30
CA PRO A 130 -17.56 2.59 -2.31
C PRO A 130 -17.44 1.99 -0.91
N GLY A 131 -16.26 2.13 -0.29
CA GLY A 131 -15.97 1.62 1.04
C GLY A 131 -15.35 0.22 1.06
N GLU A 132 -15.24 -0.42 -0.10
CA GLU A 132 -14.56 -1.70 -0.24
C GLU A 132 -13.12 -1.53 -0.75
N ASN A 133 -12.28 -2.49 -0.38
CA ASN A 133 -10.94 -2.67 -0.93
C ASN A 133 -10.96 -3.88 -1.86
N PHE A 134 -10.01 -3.94 -2.79
CA PHE A 134 -9.86 -5.06 -3.69
C PHE A 134 -8.52 -5.77 -3.44
N TYR A 135 -8.51 -7.10 -3.57
CA TYR A 135 -7.33 -7.92 -3.33
C TYR A 135 -7.27 -9.04 -4.36
N GLY A 136 -6.06 -9.48 -4.68
CA GLY A 136 -5.84 -10.59 -5.58
C GLY A 136 -4.35 -10.89 -5.71
N GLU A 137 -4.03 -11.89 -6.51
CA GLU A 137 -2.66 -12.25 -6.82
C GLU A 137 -2.36 -11.98 -8.30
N GLU A 138 -1.14 -11.54 -8.58
CA GLU A 138 -0.65 -11.38 -9.95
C GLU A 138 0.81 -11.83 -10.06
N THR A 139 1.17 -12.40 -11.19
CA THR A 139 2.56 -12.81 -11.47
C THR A 139 3.21 -11.80 -12.40
N LEU A 140 4.32 -11.20 -11.96
CA LEU A 140 5.11 -10.25 -12.74
C LEU A 140 6.53 -10.81 -12.88
N GLY A 141 6.87 -11.25 -14.10
CA GLY A 141 8.11 -12.02 -14.31
C GLY A 141 8.03 -13.37 -13.60
N ASP A 142 9.02 -13.66 -12.76
CA ASP A 142 9.13 -14.93 -12.02
C ASP A 142 8.58 -14.83 -10.58
N THR A 143 7.99 -13.70 -10.21
CA THR A 143 7.49 -13.44 -8.85
C THR A 143 5.98 -13.30 -8.84
N THR A 144 5.31 -14.03 -7.95
CA THR A 144 3.89 -13.84 -7.65
C THR A 144 3.77 -12.84 -6.51
N TYR A 145 2.83 -11.91 -6.64
CA TYR A 145 2.55 -10.87 -5.67
C TYR A 145 1.14 -11.00 -5.16
N PHE A 146 0.95 -10.75 -3.87
CA PHE A 146 -0.33 -10.32 -3.34
C PHE A 146 -0.47 -8.82 -3.60
N THR A 147 -1.50 -8.45 -4.35
CA THR A 147 -1.79 -7.06 -4.74
C THR A 147 -3.08 -6.60 -4.07
N ALA A 148 -2.98 -5.50 -3.33
CA ALA A 148 -4.11 -4.86 -2.67
C ALA A 148 -4.34 -3.47 -3.27
N VAL A 149 -5.60 -3.12 -3.54
CA VAL A 149 -6.01 -1.82 -4.07
C VAL A 149 -6.99 -1.17 -3.11
N TYR A 150 -6.62 0.03 -2.66
CA TYR A 150 -7.37 0.80 -1.66
C TYR A 150 -7.88 2.12 -2.26
N PRO A 151 -9.11 2.57 -1.96
CA PRO A 151 -9.66 3.78 -2.54
C PRO A 151 -8.93 5.06 -2.08
N ASP A 152 -8.49 5.88 -3.04
CA ASP A 152 -8.06 7.26 -2.80
C ASP A 152 -9.24 8.21 -3.00
N VAL A 153 -9.75 8.73 -1.89
CA VAL A 153 -10.96 9.55 -1.85
C VAL A 153 -10.61 11.03 -1.88
N ALA A 154 -11.38 11.82 -2.61
CA ALA A 154 -11.31 13.28 -2.59
C ALA A 154 -11.69 13.83 -1.20
N VAL A 155 -10.71 14.04 -0.33
CA VAL A 155 -10.93 14.47 1.07
C VAL A 155 -10.92 16.00 1.28
N SER A 156 -10.63 16.77 0.24
CA SER A 156 -10.58 18.24 0.32
C SER A 156 -10.86 18.92 -1.02
N ASP A 157 -11.32 20.17 -1.00
CA ASP A 157 -11.62 20.94 -2.22
C ASP A 157 -10.38 21.11 -3.10
N ALA A 158 -9.19 21.19 -2.50
CA ALA A 158 -7.95 21.26 -3.24
C ALA A 158 -7.72 20.03 -4.14
N CYS A 159 -8.25 18.86 -3.75
CA CYS A 159 -8.17 17.65 -4.58
C CYS A 159 -9.05 17.81 -5.83
N THR A 160 -10.32 18.19 -5.65
CA THR A 160 -11.28 18.28 -6.75
C THR A 160 -10.99 19.47 -7.66
N VAL A 161 -10.67 20.64 -7.12
CA VAL A 161 -10.35 21.84 -7.92
C VAL A 161 -9.14 21.58 -8.82
N CYS A 162 -8.04 21.06 -8.26
CA CYS A 162 -6.86 20.75 -9.05
C CYS A 162 -7.20 19.73 -10.16
N HIS A 163 -7.86 18.63 -9.82
CA HIS A 163 -8.19 17.62 -10.83
C HIS A 163 -9.20 18.07 -11.88
N ASN A 164 -10.13 18.95 -11.51
CA ASN A 164 -11.16 19.41 -12.44
C ASN A 164 -10.65 20.52 -13.38
N GLU A 165 -9.67 21.31 -12.95
CA GLU A 165 -9.13 22.41 -13.72
C GLU A 165 -7.80 22.08 -14.42
N HIS A 166 -7.19 20.93 -14.11
CA HIS A 166 -5.92 20.56 -14.72
C HIS A 166 -6.08 20.23 -16.21
N LYS A 167 -5.25 20.87 -17.06
CA LYS A 167 -5.31 20.77 -18.53
C LYS A 167 -5.21 19.34 -19.08
N ASP A 168 -4.48 18.48 -18.36
CA ASP A 168 -4.25 17.08 -18.75
C ASP A 168 -5.23 16.12 -18.05
N SER A 169 -6.22 16.62 -17.32
CA SER A 169 -7.14 15.76 -16.59
C SER A 169 -8.10 15.02 -17.53
N PRO A 170 -8.17 13.68 -17.47
CA PRO A 170 -9.13 12.90 -18.26
C PRO A 170 -10.59 13.02 -17.78
N LYS A 171 -10.80 13.48 -16.54
CA LYS A 171 -12.12 13.63 -15.90
C LYS A 171 -12.14 14.91 -15.07
N THR A 172 -13.15 15.77 -15.29
CA THR A 172 -13.16 17.14 -14.77
C THR A 172 -14.38 17.49 -13.90
N ASP A 173 -15.11 16.49 -13.43
CA ASP A 173 -16.33 16.63 -12.65
C ASP A 173 -16.24 15.89 -11.30
N PHE A 174 -15.03 15.68 -10.76
CA PHE A 174 -14.84 15.05 -9.46
C PHE A 174 -15.52 15.86 -8.34
N GLN A 175 -16.18 15.13 -7.43
CA GLN A 175 -16.81 15.70 -6.23
C GLN A 175 -16.09 15.28 -4.94
N LEU A 176 -16.29 16.06 -3.87
CA LEU A 176 -15.81 15.66 -2.54
C LEU A 176 -16.42 14.30 -2.16
N GLY A 177 -15.59 13.41 -1.63
CA GLY A 177 -15.98 12.06 -1.29
C GLY A 177 -15.98 11.07 -2.46
N GLU A 178 -15.76 11.52 -3.70
CA GLU A 178 -15.60 10.64 -4.86
C GLU A 178 -14.21 9.97 -4.84
N ILE A 179 -14.16 8.75 -5.39
CA ILE A 179 -12.91 8.01 -5.56
C ILE A 179 -12.19 8.56 -6.79
N MET A 180 -10.99 9.08 -6.57
CA MET A 180 -10.15 9.68 -7.61
C MET A 180 -9.15 8.68 -8.21
N GLY A 181 -8.94 7.57 -7.51
CA GLY A 181 -7.98 6.53 -7.86
C GLY A 181 -7.81 5.55 -6.70
N GLY A 182 -6.65 4.92 -6.62
CA GLY A 182 -6.34 4.01 -5.54
C GLY A 182 -4.87 3.90 -5.22
N VAL A 183 -4.58 3.53 -3.97
CA VAL A 183 -3.24 3.08 -3.56
C VAL A 183 -3.15 1.60 -3.89
N VAL A 184 -2.18 1.23 -4.73
CA VAL A 184 -1.85 -0.15 -5.04
C VAL A 184 -0.63 -0.54 -4.21
N ILE A 185 -0.74 -1.61 -3.43
CA ILE A 185 0.37 -2.21 -2.66
C ILE A 185 0.61 -3.61 -3.19
N ARG A 186 1.86 -3.98 -3.43
CA ARG A 186 2.27 -5.34 -3.80
C ARG A 186 3.24 -5.90 -2.79
N VAL A 187 3.02 -7.14 -2.39
CA VAL A 187 3.89 -7.92 -1.50
C VAL A 187 4.27 -9.21 -2.22
N PRO A 188 5.56 -9.52 -2.42
CA PRO A 188 5.98 -10.81 -2.96
C PRO A 188 5.48 -11.96 -2.07
N LEU A 189 5.00 -13.04 -2.71
CA LEU A 189 4.56 -14.28 -2.04
C LEU A 189 5.64 -15.37 -2.04
#